data_AF-A0A357BS24-F1
#
_entry.id   AF-A0A357BS24-F1
#
_cell.length_a   1.000
_cell.length_b   1.000
_cell.length_c   1.000
_cell.angle_alpha   90.00
_cell.angle_beta   90.00
_cell.angle_gamma   90.00
#
_symmetry.space_group_name_H-M   'P 1'
#
loop_
_entity.id
_entity.type
_entity.pdbx_description
1 polymer ?
#
loop_
_entity_poly.entity_id
_entity_poly.type
_entity_poly.pdbx_seq_one_letter_code
_entity_poly.pdbx_strand_id
1 'polypeptide(L)'
;MSYKVKLEIFEGPLDLLLHLIKQNEVDIYDIPISIITAQYLEYVEMMKTLNLEVAGEFLLMAATLIHIKSKMLLPFSEEAGEEKEEGGDPRQELIRRLLEYQKY
;
A
#
# COMPACT_ATOMS: atom_id res chain seq x y z
N MET A 1 18.58 -18.07 14.15
CA MET A 1 17.83 -18.15 12.89
C MET A 1 18.30 -17.00 12.02
N SER A 2 18.87 -17.30 10.86
CA SER A 2 19.44 -16.30 9.96
C SER A 2 18.32 -15.65 9.17
N TYR A 3 17.83 -14.49 9.61
CA TYR A 3 17.03 -13.63 8.76
C TYR A 3 17.92 -13.18 7.61
N LYS A 4 17.76 -13.77 6.43
CA LYS A 4 18.31 -13.23 5.18
C LYS A 4 17.49 -11.97 4.84
N VAL A 5 17.75 -10.89 5.57
CA VAL A 5 17.30 -9.58 5.14
C VAL A 5 18.25 -9.16 4.01
N LYS A 6 18.01 -9.70 2.80
CA LYS A 6 18.37 -8.95 1.61
C LYS A 6 17.37 -7.81 1.60
N LEU A 7 17.76 -6.63 2.06
CA LEU A 7 17.09 -5.43 1.58
C LEU A 7 17.39 -5.40 0.09
N GLU A 8 16.46 -5.90 -0.70
CA GLU A 8 16.36 -5.51 -2.09
C GLU A 8 16.24 -3.98 -2.04
N ILE A 9 17.19 -3.30 -2.69
CA ILE A 9 17.17 -1.85 -2.78
C ILE A 9 16.03 -1.55 -3.76
N PHE A 10 14.83 -1.34 -3.22
CA PHE A 10 13.68 -0.98 -4.02
C PHE A 10 13.90 0.40 -4.62
N GLU A 11 13.55 0.56 -5.89
CA GLU A 11 13.71 1.85 -6.58
C GLU A 11 12.69 2.89 -6.11
N GLY A 12 11.63 2.45 -5.42
CA GLY A 12 10.63 3.34 -4.84
C GLY A 12 9.49 2.60 -4.11
N PRO A 13 8.48 3.34 -3.63
CA PRO A 13 7.38 2.76 -2.87
C PRO A 13 6.45 1.88 -3.72
N LEU A 14 6.31 2.15 -5.03
CA LEU A 14 5.49 1.34 -5.93
C LEU A 14 6.15 -0.01 -6.24
N ASP A 15 7.47 -0.04 -6.40
CA ASP A 15 8.24 -1.27 -6.58
C ASP A 15 8.10 -2.20 -5.37
N LEU A 16 8.28 -1.65 -4.16
CA LEU A 16 8.01 -2.39 -2.92
C LEU A 16 6.57 -2.93 -2.87
N LEU A 17 5.58 -2.15 -3.28
CA LEU A 17 4.19 -2.61 -3.30
C LEU A 17 3.97 -3.76 -4.30
N LEU A 18 4.54 -3.68 -5.50
CA LEU A 18 4.47 -4.76 -6.49
C LEU A 18 5.17 -6.03 -5.97
N HIS A 19 6.32 -5.88 -5.32
CA HIS A 19 7.01 -6.98 -4.66
C HIS A 19 6.09 -7.66 -3.63
N LEU A 20 5.47 -6.87 -2.73
CA LEU A 20 4.56 -7.40 -1.71
C LEU A 20 3.33 -8.08 -2.33
N ILE A 21 2.71 -7.49 -3.34
CA ILE A 21 1.55 -8.10 -4.04
C ILE A 21 1.93 -9.45 -4.64
N LYS A 22 3.09 -9.51 -5.32
CA LYS A 22 3.61 -10.74 -5.92
C LYS A 22 3.97 -11.79 -4.87
N GLN A 23 4.58 -11.38 -3.77
CA GLN A 23 4.96 -12.26 -2.66
C GLN A 23 3.74 -12.89 -1.97
N ASN A 24 2.63 -12.16 -1.87
CA ASN A 24 1.39 -12.66 -1.29
C ASN A 24 0.50 -13.41 -2.28
N GLU A 25 0.94 -13.59 -3.55
CA GLU A 25 0.16 -14.20 -4.62
C GLU A 25 -1.24 -13.56 -4.81
N VAL A 26 -1.29 -12.24 -4.63
CA VAL A 26 -2.52 -11.44 -4.69
C VAL A 26 -2.75 -10.91 -6.10
N ASP A 27 -4.02 -10.87 -6.53
CA ASP A 27 -4.41 -10.17 -7.74
C ASP A 27 -4.30 -8.63 -7.55
N ILE A 28 -3.62 -7.96 -8.47
CA ILE A 28 -3.46 -6.50 -8.48
C ILE A 28 -4.79 -5.75 -8.57
N TYR A 29 -5.85 -6.38 -9.10
CA TYR A 29 -7.19 -5.81 -9.13
C TYR A 29 -7.98 -6.01 -7.83
N ASP A 30 -7.56 -6.96 -6.99
CA ASP A 30 -8.22 -7.28 -5.73
C ASP A 30 -7.24 -7.31 -4.54
N ILE A 31 -6.57 -6.17 -4.34
CA ILE A 31 -5.56 -6.05 -3.30
C ILE A 31 -6.21 -6.04 -1.90
N PRO A 32 -5.82 -6.93 -0.97
CA PRO A 32 -6.20 -6.87 0.43
C PRO A 32 -5.38 -5.77 1.11
N ILE A 33 -5.88 -4.53 1.04
CA ILE A 33 -5.21 -3.32 1.55
C ILE A 33 -4.76 -3.51 3.01
N SER A 34 -5.55 -4.17 3.85
CA SER A 34 -5.20 -4.41 5.25
C SER A 34 -3.87 -5.14 5.43
N ILE A 35 -3.60 -6.16 4.61
CA ILE A 35 -2.40 -7.01 4.65
C ILE A 35 -1.22 -6.25 4.05
N ILE A 36 -1.40 -5.67 2.87
CA ILE A 36 -0.34 -4.94 2.17
C ILE A 36 0.12 -3.73 2.98
N THR A 37 -0.79 -2.97 3.57
CA THR A 37 -0.44 -1.83 4.44
C THR A 37 0.39 -2.28 5.64
N ALA A 38 0.05 -3.42 6.27
CA ALA A 38 0.80 -3.91 7.43
C ALA A 38 2.23 -4.31 7.05
N GLN A 39 2.40 -5.06 5.96
CA GLN A 39 3.72 -5.48 5.49
C GLN A 39 4.55 -4.29 5.01
N TYR A 40 3.93 -3.33 4.31
CA TYR A 40 4.61 -2.12 3.87
C TYR A 40 5.17 -1.32 5.06
N LEU A 41 4.38 -1.15 6.12
CA LEU A 41 4.82 -0.46 7.33
C LEU A 41 5.96 -1.20 8.05
N GLU A 42 5.92 -2.53 8.07
CA GLU A 42 7.02 -3.35 8.62
C GLU A 42 8.33 -3.13 7.86
N TYR A 43 8.28 -3.09 6.53
CA TYR A 43 9.44 -2.76 5.70
C TYR A 43 9.97 -1.35 5.96
N VAL A 44 9.09 -0.35 6.05
CA VAL A 44 9.48 1.02 6.36
C VAL A 44 10.14 1.11 7.73
N GLU A 45 9.62 0.41 8.72
CA GLU A 45 10.21 0.39 10.06
C GLU A 45 11.57 -0.32 10.08
N MET A 46 11.70 -1.43 9.35
CA MET A 46 12.99 -2.11 9.18
C MET A 46 14.03 -1.17 8.56
N MET A 47 13.67 -0.40 7.52
CA MET A 47 14.57 0.58 6.91
C MET A 47 15.02 1.65 7.92
N LYS A 48 14.12 2.17 8.76
CA LYS A 48 14.47 3.11 9.83
C LYS A 48 15.42 2.49 10.85
N THR A 49 15.15 1.27 11.31
CA THR A 49 15.97 0.60 12.34
C THR A 49 17.40 0.32 11.86
N LEU A 50 17.58 0.15 10.56
CA LEU A 50 18.89 -0.08 9.93
C LEU A 50 19.62 1.22 9.57
N ASN A 51 19.11 2.39 10.02
CA ASN A 51 19.62 3.71 9.69
C ASN A 51 19.68 3.99 8.17
N LEU A 52 18.78 3.38 7.38
CA LEU A 52 18.63 3.75 5.99
C LEU A 52 17.86 5.07 5.90
N GLU A 53 18.29 5.95 5.01
CA GLU A 53 17.60 7.21 4.76
C GLU A 53 16.25 6.92 4.11
N VAL A 54 15.18 7.00 4.91
CA VAL A 54 13.82 6.76 4.41
C VAL A 54 13.37 7.99 3.64
N ALA A 55 13.20 7.83 2.33
CA ALA A 55 12.72 8.92 1.48
C ALA A 55 11.27 9.30 1.82
N GLY A 56 10.94 10.58 1.67
CA GLY A 56 9.60 11.13 1.95
C GLY A 56 8.48 10.44 1.14
N GLU A 57 8.81 9.88 -0.02
CA GLU A 57 7.88 9.11 -0.86
C GLU A 57 7.37 7.84 -0.18
N PHE A 58 8.20 7.15 0.60
CA PHE A 58 7.77 5.97 1.36
C PHE A 58 6.80 6.34 2.48
N LEU A 59 7.06 7.45 3.17
CA LEU A 59 6.16 7.95 4.21
C LEU A 59 4.83 8.45 3.62
N LEU A 60 4.87 9.11 2.46
CA LEU A 60 3.67 9.52 1.74
C LEU A 60 2.83 8.30 1.32
N MET A 61 3.47 7.25 0.82
CA MET A 61 2.78 6.03 0.45
C MET A 61 2.18 5.32 1.67
N ALA A 62 2.92 5.24 2.78
CA ALA A 62 2.41 4.71 4.05
C ALA A 62 1.14 5.44 4.51
N ALA A 63 1.16 6.78 4.49
CA ALA A 63 -0.01 7.59 4.83
C ALA A 63 -1.19 7.33 3.87
N THR A 64 -0.90 7.19 2.57
CA THR A 64 -1.91 6.89 1.55
C THR A 64 -2.57 5.54 1.79
N LEU A 65 -1.77 4.50 2.08
CA LEU A 65 -2.26 3.15 2.39
C LEU A 65 -3.11 3.10 3.66
N ILE A 66 -2.72 3.83 4.70
CA ILE A 66 -3.51 3.96 5.94
C ILE A 66 -4.83 4.68 5.67
N HIS A 67 -4.81 5.73 4.86
CA HIS A 67 -6.02 6.47 4.47
C HIS A 67 -7.01 5.59 3.69
N ILE A 68 -6.52 4.84 2.70
CA ILE A 68 -7.34 3.87 1.94
C ILE A 68 -7.92 2.82 2.90
N LYS A 69 -7.09 2.24 3.78
CA LYS A 69 -7.56 1.26 4.77
C LYS A 69 -8.65 1.83 5.67
N SER A 70 -8.49 3.06 6.13
CA SER A 70 -9.48 3.75 6.98
C SER A 70 -10.82 3.87 6.24
N LYS A 71 -10.80 4.42 5.01
CA LYS A 71 -12.01 4.55 4.18
C LYS A 71 -12.73 3.22 3.94
N MET A 72 -11.98 2.13 3.70
CA MET A 72 -12.56 0.80 3.48
C MET A 72 -13.20 0.19 4.75
N LEU A 73 -12.83 0.64 5.94
CA LEU A 73 -13.36 0.14 7.21
C LEU A 73 -14.53 0.98 7.74
N LEU A 74 -14.82 2.14 7.15
CA LEU A 74 -15.93 2.97 7.56
C LEU A 74 -17.27 2.30 7.19
N PRO A 75 -18.24 2.20 8.12
CA PRO A 75 -19.55 1.67 7.81
C PRO A 75 -20.26 2.59 6.80
N PHE A 76 -20.86 1.99 5.76
CA PHE A 76 -21.80 2.70 4.90
C PHE A 76 -23.00 3.11 5.76
N SER A 77 -23.05 4.38 6.16
CA SER A 77 -24.19 4.90 6.92
C SER A 77 -25.40 4.99 5.99
N GLU A 78 -26.34 4.06 6.10
CA GLU A 78 -27.65 4.09 5.41
C GLU A 78 -28.46 5.35 5.76
N GLU A 79 -28.11 6.06 6.83
CA GLU A 79 -28.77 7.29 7.29
C GLU A 79 -28.29 8.57 6.57
N ALA A 80 -27.22 8.51 5.79
CA ALA A 80 -26.84 9.61 4.89
C ALA A 80 -27.66 9.51 3.59
N GLY A 81 -28.96 9.73 3.71
CA GLY A 81 -29.82 9.94 2.56
C GLY A 81 -29.27 11.06 1.68
N GLU A 82 -29.10 10.76 0.39
CA GLU A 82 -28.89 11.69 -0.72
C GLU A 82 -27.47 12.23 -0.99
N GLU A 83 -26.49 12.04 -0.12
CA GLU A 83 -25.08 12.17 -0.52
C GLU A 83 -24.51 10.78 -0.79
N LYS A 84 -24.90 10.20 -1.92
CA LYS A 84 -24.03 9.22 -2.58
C LYS A 84 -22.74 9.97 -2.86
N GLU A 85 -21.76 9.89 -1.95
CA GLU A 85 -20.38 10.12 -2.33
C GLU A 85 -20.20 9.29 -3.61
N GLU A 86 -19.81 9.94 -4.71
CA GLU A 86 -19.42 9.33 -5.98
C GLU A 86 -18.13 8.47 -5.80
N GLY A 87 -17.97 7.84 -4.64
CA GLY A 87 -16.80 7.14 -4.18
C GLY A 87 -16.73 5.78 -4.84
N GLY A 88 -16.12 5.76 -6.04
CA GLY A 88 -15.52 4.54 -6.54
C GLY A 88 -14.58 3.92 -5.51
N ASP A 89 -14.23 2.65 -5.72
CA ASP A 89 -13.36 1.90 -4.83
C ASP A 89 -12.09 2.72 -4.47
N PRO A 90 -11.84 3.01 -3.18
CA PRO A 90 -10.76 3.91 -2.75
C PRO A 90 -9.36 3.41 -3.13
N ARG A 91 -9.23 2.14 -3.52
CA ARG A 91 -7.97 1.58 -4.01
C ARG A 91 -7.74 1.76 -5.52
N GLN A 92 -8.73 2.24 -6.29
CA GLN A 92 -8.67 2.41 -7.75
C GLN A 92 -7.45 3.21 -8.22
N GLU A 93 -7.19 4.36 -7.57
CA GLU A 93 -6.05 5.20 -7.95
C GLU A 93 -4.71 4.49 -7.70
N LEU A 94 -4.62 3.70 -6.63
CA LEU A 94 -3.42 2.91 -6.33
C LEU A 94 -3.22 1.83 -7.38
N ILE A 95 -4.27 1.07 -7.73
CA ILE A 95 -4.23 0.04 -8.76
C ILE A 95 -3.75 0.64 -10.09
N ARG A 96 -4.30 1.79 -10.49
CA ARG A 96 -3.91 2.48 -11.73
C ARG A 96 -2.41 2.77 -11.74
N ARG A 97 -1.87 3.36 -10.67
CA ARG A 97 -0.44 3.68 -10.57
C ARG A 97 0.44 2.45 -10.60
N LEU A 98 0.03 1.36 -9.93
CA LEU A 98 0.78 0.10 -9.94
C LEU A 98 0.81 -0.53 -11.35
N LEU A 99 -0.32 -0.52 -12.06
CA LEU A 99 -0.41 -1.00 -13.44
C LEU A 99 0.40 -0.13 -14.41
N GLU A 100 0.43 1.18 -14.20
CA GLU A 100 1.28 2.08 -14.99
C GLU A 100 2.75 1.79 -14.74
N TYR A 101 3.17 1.67 -13.48
CA TYR A 101 4.55 1.37 -13.12
C TYR A 101 5.02 0.01 -13.66
N GLN A 102 4.19 -1.04 -13.59
CA GLN A 102 4.53 -2.37 -14.10
C GLN A 102 4.77 -2.42 -15.62
N LYS A 103 4.27 -1.44 -16.39
CA LYS A 103 4.46 -1.39 -17.85
C LYS A 103 5.84 -0.86 -18.27
N TYR A 104 6.54 -0.19 -17.37
CA TYR A 104 7.88 0.37 -17.61
C TYR A 104 8.96 -0.57 -17.05
#